data_AF-B6JI21-F1
#
_entry.id   AF-B6JI21-F1
#
_cell.length_a   1.000
_cell.length_b   1.000
_cell.length_c   1.000
_cell.angle_alpha   90.00
_cell.angle_beta   90.00
_cell.angle_gamma   90.00
#
_symmetry.space_group_name_H-M   'P 1'
#
loop_
_entity.id
_entity.type
_entity.pdbx_description
1 polymer ?
#
loop_
_entity_poly.entity_id
_entity_poly.type
_entity_poly.pdbx_seq_one_letter_code
_entity_poly.pdbx_strand_id
1 'polypeptide(L)'
;MIAADKYDALRDYLKERTDAEFVLSFEEIEEILGFALSRSSQRARWWEKERNPQDAMPQRNAIRDGGYEATRLPDGTGVRFRRLGIKRTYRR
;
A
#
# COMPACT_ATOMS: atom_id res chain seq x y z
N MET A 1 7.25 18.89 -13.38
CA MET A 1 5.90 18.38 -13.10
C MET A 1 6.03 16.88 -12.86
N ILE A 2 6.17 16.44 -11.61
CA ILE A 2 6.20 15.00 -11.31
C ILE A 2 4.77 14.54 -11.52
N ALA A 3 4.53 13.62 -12.46
CA ALA A 3 3.22 13.05 -12.66
C ALA A 3 2.78 12.43 -11.33
N ALA A 4 1.69 12.95 -10.76
CA ALA A 4 1.08 12.32 -9.59
C ALA A 4 0.73 10.88 -9.99
N ASP A 5 1.33 9.90 -9.32
CA ASP A 5 0.92 8.52 -9.53
C ASP A 5 -0.50 8.40 -8.98
N LYS A 6 -1.35 7.58 -9.62
CA LYS A 6 -2.74 7.41 -9.19
C LYS A 6 -2.85 6.89 -7.75
N TYR A 7 -1.77 6.37 -7.17
CA TYR A 7 -1.70 5.90 -5.80
C TYR A 7 -1.12 6.92 -4.80
N ASP A 8 -0.85 8.16 -5.23
CA ASP A 8 -0.31 9.21 -4.37
C ASP A 8 -1.23 9.54 -3.19
N ALA A 9 -2.55 9.55 -3.41
CA ALA A 9 -3.53 9.78 -2.35
C ALA A 9 -3.45 8.69 -1.26
N LEU A 10 -3.26 7.43 -1.65
CA LEU A 10 -3.03 6.33 -0.70
C LEU A 10 -1.71 6.50 0.05
N ARG A 11 -0.62 6.87 -0.64
CA ARG A 11 0.67 7.15 0.02
C ARG A 11 0.52 8.21 1.09
N ASP A 12 -0.12 9.33 0.75
CA ASP A 12 -0.20 10.48 1.64
C ASP A 12 -1.13 10.20 2.83
N TYR A 13 -2.25 9.49 2.60
CA TYR A 13 -3.07 8.93 3.68
C TYR A 13 -2.25 8.05 4.64
N LEU A 14 -1.42 7.14 4.10
CA LEU A 14 -0.59 6.26 4.93
C LEU A 14 0.45 7.04 5.74
N LYS A 15 1.03 8.12 5.21
CA LYS A 15 2.00 8.96 5.94
C LYS A 15 1.40 9.66 7.15
N GLU A 16 0.13 10.02 7.08
CA GLU A 16 -0.59 10.68 8.17
C GLU A 16 -0.94 9.71 9.31
N ARG A 17 -0.94 8.39 9.04
CA ARG A 17 -1.23 7.37 10.05
C ARG A 17 -0.05 7.16 11.00
N THR A 18 -0.37 7.06 12.28
CA THR A 18 0.60 6.76 13.35
C THR A 18 0.54 5.30 13.82
N ASP A 19 -0.56 4.62 13.52
CA ASP A 19 -0.84 3.26 13.96
C ASP A 19 0.21 2.27 13.44
N ALA A 20 0.60 1.33 14.29
CA ALA A 20 1.56 0.29 13.93
C ALA A 20 0.96 -0.71 12.92
N GLU A 21 -0.34 -0.97 13.01
CA GLU A 21 -1.07 -1.85 12.11
C GLU A 21 -2.54 -1.43 12.06
N PHE A 22 -3.14 -1.47 10.88
CA PHE A 22 -4.57 -1.29 10.68
C PHE A 22 -5.03 -2.01 9.41
N VAL A 23 -6.34 -2.09 9.21
CA VAL A 23 -6.95 -2.69 8.03
C VAL A 23 -7.79 -1.63 7.34
N LEU A 24 -7.73 -1.60 6.01
CA LEU A 24 -8.72 -0.90 5.18
C LEU A 24 -9.42 -1.91 4.29
N SER A 25 -10.73 -1.76 4.15
CA SER A 25 -11.53 -2.43 3.14
C SER A 25 -11.18 -1.93 1.73
N PHE A 26 -11.58 -2.68 0.71
CA PHE A 26 -11.38 -2.24 -0.67
C PHE A 26 -12.13 -0.93 -0.97
N GLU A 27 -13.33 -0.77 -0.42
CA GLU A 27 -14.16 0.43 -0.58
C GLU A 27 -13.46 1.66 0.02
N GLU A 28 -12.97 1.58 1.26
CA GLU A 28 -12.21 2.68 1.87
C GLU A 28 -10.96 3.05 1.06
N ILE A 29 -10.26 2.04 0.49
CA ILE A 29 -9.09 2.31 -0.37
C ILE A 29 -9.52 3.02 -1.65
N GLU A 30 -10.63 2.61 -2.27
CA GLU A 30 -11.17 3.24 -3.48
C GLU A 30 -11.65 4.67 -3.23
N GLU A 31 -12.24 4.94 -2.06
CA GLU A 31 -12.61 6.28 -1.61
C GLU A 31 -11.37 7.18 -1.45
N ILE A 32 -10.31 6.68 -0.81
CA ILE A 32 -9.04 7.40 -0.69
C ILE A 32 -8.43 7.70 -2.06
N LEU A 33 -8.51 6.74 -2.98
CA LEU A 33 -7.94 6.86 -4.33
C LEU A 33 -8.80 7.71 -5.28
N GLY A 34 -10.10 7.83 -5.01
CA GLY A 34 -11.07 8.47 -5.90
C GLY A 34 -11.38 7.66 -7.16
N PHE A 35 -11.03 6.37 -7.19
CA PHE A 35 -11.35 5.46 -8.30
C PHE A 35 -11.48 4.01 -7.84
N ALA A 36 -12.27 3.24 -8.59
CA ALA A 36 -12.44 1.81 -8.36
C ALA A 36 -11.17 1.02 -8.74
N LEU A 37 -10.71 0.15 -7.85
CA LEU A 37 -9.59 -0.73 -8.10
C LEU A 37 -9.96 -1.79 -9.14
N SER A 38 -8.98 -2.19 -9.94
CA SER A 38 -9.20 -3.32 -10.87
C SER A 38 -9.44 -4.62 -10.11
N ARG A 39 -10.15 -5.59 -10.72
CA ARG A 39 -10.34 -6.95 -10.18
C ARG A 39 -9.06 -7.62 -9.69
N SER A 40 -7.91 -7.24 -10.25
CA SER A 40 -6.62 -7.78 -9.83
C SER A 40 -6.25 -7.41 -8.38
N SER A 41 -6.82 -6.35 -7.80
CA SER A 41 -6.66 -5.98 -6.38
C SER A 41 -7.18 -7.06 -5.44
N GLN A 42 -8.08 -7.94 -5.89
CA GLN A 42 -8.57 -9.06 -5.08
C GLN A 42 -7.50 -10.14 -4.84
N ARG A 43 -6.33 -10.03 -5.47
CA ARG A 43 -5.31 -11.06 -5.47
C ARG A 43 -4.23 -10.67 -4.48
N ALA A 44 -3.85 -11.57 -3.57
CA ALA A 44 -2.79 -11.35 -2.57
C ALA A 44 -1.50 -10.80 -3.23
N ARG A 45 -1.11 -11.40 -4.37
CA ARG A 45 0.03 -10.94 -5.18
C ARG A 45 -0.08 -9.52 -5.71
N TRP A 46 -1.21 -8.84 -5.62
CA TRP A 46 -1.30 -7.43 -6.01
C TRP A 46 -0.75 -6.50 -4.91
N TRP A 47 -0.92 -6.90 -3.65
CA TRP A 47 -0.54 -6.11 -2.47
C TRP A 47 0.82 -6.52 -1.93
N GLU A 48 1.05 -7.82 -1.85
CA GLU A 48 2.23 -8.40 -1.23
C GLU A 48 3.45 -8.33 -2.15
N LYS A 49 4.65 -8.25 -1.58
CA LYS A 49 5.89 -8.18 -2.34
C LYS A 49 6.16 -9.47 -3.12
N GLU A 50 6.16 -9.40 -4.44
CA GLU A 50 6.69 -10.47 -5.29
C GLU A 50 8.24 -10.48 -5.21
N ARG A 51 8.88 -11.65 -5.24
CA ARG A 51 10.35 -11.75 -5.23
C ARG A 51 11.01 -11.26 -6.52
N ASN A 52 10.24 -11.02 -7.58
CA ASN A 52 10.75 -10.61 -8.88
C ASN A 52 10.86 -9.08 -8.99
N PRO A 53 12.07 -8.51 -9.16
CA PRO A 53 12.28 -7.07 -9.27
C PRO A 53 11.68 -6.44 -10.55
N GLN A 54 11.33 -7.23 -11.56
CA GLN A 54 10.68 -6.74 -12.78
C GLN A 54 9.18 -6.46 -12.60
N ASP A 55 8.57 -7.01 -11.54
CA ASP A 55 7.14 -6.83 -11.22
C ASP A 55 6.93 -5.72 -10.18
N ALA A 56 7.63 -4.59 -10.36
CA ALA A 56 7.46 -3.41 -9.55
C ALA A 56 6.07 -2.80 -9.85
N MET A 57 5.12 -3.00 -8.93
CA MET A 57 3.77 -2.47 -9.09
C MET A 57 3.65 -1.06 -8.46
N PRO A 58 3.08 -0.07 -9.16
CA PRO A 58 3.01 1.32 -8.70
C PRO A 58 2.40 1.50 -7.29
N GLN A 59 1.33 0.78 -6.97
CA GLN A 59 0.69 0.84 -5.65
C GLN A 59 1.60 0.39 -4.52
N ARG A 60 2.48 -0.60 -4.76
CA ARG A 60 3.40 -1.11 -3.74
C ARG A 60 4.47 -0.05 -3.42
N ASN A 61 4.91 0.70 -4.43
CA ASN A 61 5.83 1.82 -4.22
C ASN A 61 5.16 2.90 -3.37
N ALA A 62 3.93 3.30 -3.71
CA ALA A 62 3.16 4.26 -2.93
C ALA A 62 2.99 3.83 -1.46
N ILE A 63 2.65 2.56 -1.21
CA ILE A 63 2.51 2.01 0.15
C ILE A 63 3.83 2.05 0.92
N ARG A 64 4.93 1.64 0.28
CA ARG A 64 6.26 1.65 0.88
C ARG A 64 6.76 3.06 1.17
N ASP A 65 6.51 3.99 0.26
CA ASP A 65 6.84 5.42 0.42
C ASP A 65 5.97 6.09 1.48
N GLY A 66 4.79 5.51 1.76
CA GLY A 66 3.95 5.81 2.92
C GLY A 66 4.49 5.24 4.24
N GLY A 67 5.52 4.38 4.19
CA GLY A 67 6.12 3.77 5.38
C GLY A 67 5.41 2.49 5.86
N TYR A 68 4.61 1.86 5.01
CA TYR A 68 3.86 0.65 5.33
C TYR A 68 4.19 -0.49 4.36
N GLU A 69 3.79 -1.70 4.74
CA GLU A 69 3.64 -2.84 3.85
C GLU A 69 2.18 -3.29 3.87
N ALA A 70 1.72 -3.86 2.76
CA ALA A 70 0.35 -4.30 2.60
C ALA A 70 0.27 -5.82 2.45
N THR A 71 -0.66 -6.43 3.17
CA THR A 71 -0.99 -7.84 3.09
C THR A 71 -2.48 -7.99 2.95
N ARG A 72 -2.95 -8.72 1.95
CA ARG A 72 -4.39 -8.94 1.79
C ARG A 72 -4.87 -9.90 2.89
N LEU A 73 -6.02 -9.61 3.48
CA LEU A 73 -6.63 -10.55 4.43
C LEU A 73 -7.16 -11.79 3.70
N PRO A 74 -7.06 -12.99 4.32
CA PRO A 74 -7.48 -14.24 3.69
C PRO A 74 -9.01 -14.35 3.52
N ASP A 75 -9.77 -13.72 4.43
CA ASP A 75 -11.23 -13.58 4.37
C ASP A 75 -11.72 -12.66 3.23
N GLY A 76 -10.80 -11.89 2.63
CA GLY A 76 -11.09 -10.95 1.55
C GLY A 76 -11.81 -9.68 1.98
N THR A 77 -11.88 -9.40 3.28
CA THR A 77 -12.54 -8.18 3.79
C THR A 77 -11.74 -6.92 3.53
N GLY A 78 -10.42 -7.04 3.32
CA GLY A 78 -9.58 -5.90 3.00
C GLY A 78 -8.09 -6.19 2.96
N VAL A 79 -7.32 -5.13 3.20
CA VAL A 79 -5.87 -5.11 3.17
C VAL A 79 -5.37 -4.60 4.52
N ARG A 80 -4.53 -5.40 5.17
CA ARG A 80 -3.80 -5.00 6.36
C ARG A 80 -2.57 -4.20 5.96
N PHE A 81 -2.44 -3.01 6.55
CA PHE A 81 -1.27 -2.17 6.46
C PHE A 81 -0.49 -2.28 7.75
N ARG A 82 0.76 -2.75 7.65
CA ARG A 82 1.68 -2.83 8.78
C ARG A 82 2.80 -1.81 8.60
N ARG A 83 3.04 -0.99 9.62
CA ARG A 83 4.08 0.03 9.57
C ARG A 83 5.43 -0.66 9.44
N LEU A 84 6.18 -0.28 8.42
CA LEU A 84 7.58 -0.65 8.32
C LEU A 84 8.29 0.14 9.41
N GLY A 85 8.45 -0.49 10.58
CA GLY A 85 9.16 0.11 11.71
C GLY A 85 10.43 0.74 11.17
N ILE A 86 10.65 2.02 11.47
CA ILE A 86 11.76 2.82 10.92
C ILE A 86 12.98 1.92 11.00
N LYS A 87 13.45 1.43 9.85
CA LYS A 87 14.81 0.88 9.79
C LYS A 87 15.63 2.05 10.28
N ARG A 88 16.17 1.97 11.50
CA ARG A 88 17.25 2.84 11.96
C ARG A 88 18.21 2.85 10.78
N THR A 89 18.22 3.97 10.06
CA THR A 89 19.19 4.18 9.00
C THR A 89 20.52 4.07 9.70
N TYR A 90 21.18 2.91 9.58
CA TYR A 90 22.61 2.83 9.79
C TYR A 90 23.18 3.71 8.67
N ARG A 91 23.35 5.01 8.97
CA ARG A 91 24.26 5.87 8.24
C ARG A 91 25.62 5.18 8.40
N ARG A 92 26.12 4.63 7.30
CA ARG A 92 27.49 4.17 7.19
C ARG A 92 28.33 5.32 6.66
#